data_AF-T1BSC9-F1
#
_entry.id   AF-T1BSC9-F1
#
_cell.length_a   1.000
_cell.length_b   1.000
_cell.length_c   1.000
_cell.angle_alpha   90.00
_cell.angle_beta   90.00
_cell.angle_gamma   90.00
#
_symmetry.space_group_name_H-M   'P 1'
#
loop_
_entity.id
_entity.type
_entity.pdbx_description
1 polymer ?
#
loop_
_entity_poly.entity_id
_entity_poly.type
_entity_poly.pdbx_seq_one_letter_code
_entity_poly.pdbx_strand_id
1 'polypeptide(L)' 'DMHAPGWNLHPLHGKLAGHWSVKVNGNWRLTFTFEGQDAVLVDYIDYH' A
#
# COMPACT_ATOMS: atom_id res chain seq x y z
N ASP A 1 -7.67 5.36 10.73
CA ASP A 1 -6.59 6.19 10.18
C ASP A 1 -5.51 5.25 9.64
N MET A 2 -5.10 5.42 8.38
CA MET A 2 -4.12 4.55 7.73
C MET A 2 -2.67 4.97 7.98
N HIS A 3 -2.44 6.12 8.63
CA HIS A 3 -1.13 6.56 9.08
C HIS A 3 -0.77 5.99 10.47
N ALA A 4 -1.19 4.76 10.75
CA ALA A 4 -0.89 4.10 12.02
C ALA A 4 0.62 3.80 12.14
N PRO A 5 1.23 3.97 13.33
CA PRO A 5 2.62 3.61 13.55
C PRO A 5 2.91 2.15 13.17
N GLY A 6 3.99 1.91 12.43
CA GLY A 6 4.41 0.58 12.01
C GLY A 6 3.82 0.06 10.70
N TRP A 7 2.75 0.69 10.19
CA TRP A 7 2.20 0.36 8.86
C TRP A 7 3.08 0.89 7.72
N ASN A 8 3.96 1.85 8.01
CA ASN A 8 4.89 2.43 7.04
C ASN A 8 4.18 2.80 5.72
N LEU A 9 3.04 3.51 5.82
CA LEU A 9 2.29 3.95 4.66
C LEU A 9 3.16 4.89 3.80
N HIS A 10 3.34 4.56 2.52
CA HIS A 10 4.07 5.40 1.57
C HIS A 10 3.52 5.23 0.15
N PRO A 11 3.64 6.29 -0.69
CA PRO A 11 3.27 6.20 -2.10
C PRO A 11 4.30 5.37 -2.88
N LEU A 12 3.83 4.71 -3.93
CA LEU A 12 4.66 3.98 -4.89
C LEU A 12 4.97 4.83 -6.13
N HIS A 13 6.01 4.45 -6.86
CA HIS A 13 6.51 5.16 -8.04
C HIS A 13 6.66 4.22 -9.24
N GLY A 14 6.93 4.78 -10.42
CA GLY A 14 7.12 4.01 -11.65
C GLY A 14 5.80 3.44 -12.17
N LYS A 15 5.77 2.13 -12.45
CA LYS A 15 4.57 1.45 -12.98
C LYS A 15 3.36 1.49 -12.03
N LEU A 16 3.62 1.66 -10.73
CA LEU A 16 2.59 1.74 -9.69
C LEU A 16 2.41 3.17 -9.16
N ALA A 17 2.81 4.20 -9.93
CA ALA A 17 2.55 5.58 -9.55
C ALA A 17 1.04 5.79 -9.27
N GLY A 18 0.73 6.43 -8.15
CA GLY A 18 -0.64 6.62 -7.65
C GLY A 18 -1.15 5.51 -6.73
N HIS A 19 -0.41 4.40 -6.59
CA HIS A 19 -0.67 3.40 -5.57
C HIS A 19 0.02 3.75 -4.25
N TRP A 20 -0.51 3.19 -3.18
CA TRP A 20 0.02 3.25 -1.83
C TRP A 20 0.42 1.86 -1.38
N SER A 21 1.34 1.79 -0.42
CA SER A 21 1.79 0.54 0.17
C SER A 21 1.80 0.63 1.69
N VAL A 22 1.31 -0.42 2.35
CA VAL A 22 1.47 -0.63 3.80
C VAL A 22 2.17 -1.94 4.08
N LYS A 23 2.97 -1.97 5.14
CA LYS A 23 3.64 -3.15 5.65
C LYS A 23 2.65 -4.03 6.43
N VAL A 24 2.62 -5.31 6.08
CA VAL A 24 1.84 -6.33 6.81
C VAL A 24 2.74 -7.08 7.79
N ASN A 25 3.68 -7.88 7.29
CA ASN A 25 4.72 -8.53 8.08
C ASN A 25 5.93 -8.85 7.20
N GLY A 26 7.13 -8.98 7.79
CA GLY A 26 8.35 -9.29 7.03
C GLY A 26 8.49 -8.50 5.73
N ASN A 27 8.51 -9.23 4.61
CA ASN A 27 8.59 -8.69 3.25
C ASN A 27 7.24 -8.39 2.60
N TRP A 28 6.11 -8.81 3.18
CA TRP A 28 4.80 -8.62 2.58
C TRP A 28 4.32 -7.18 2.64
N ARG A 29 3.70 -6.73 1.55
CA ARG A 29 3.06 -5.42 1.39
C ARG A 29 1.65 -5.58 0.85
N LEU A 30 0.73 -4.78 1.38
CA LEU A 30 -0.56 -4.55 0.76
C LEU A 30 -0.46 -3.28 -0.08
N THR A 31 -0.84 -3.34 -1.35
CA THR A 31 -0.87 -2.17 -2.23
C THR A 31 -2.27 -1.87 -2.71
N PHE A 32 -2.62 -0.60 -2.86
CA PHE A 32 -3.97 -0.18 -3.25
C PHE A 32 -3.96 1.26 -3.79
N THR A 33 -5.05 1.66 -4.45
CA THR A 33 -5.36 3.07 -4.75
C THR A 33 -6.60 3.50 -3.99
N PHE A 34 -6.88 4.80 -4.00
CA PHE A 34 -8.11 5.34 -3.43
C PHE A 34 -9.06 5.82 -4.54
N GLU A 35 -10.31 5.38 -4.46
CA GLU A 35 -11.44 6.01 -5.15
C GLU A 35 -12.31 6.69 -4.09
N GLY A 36 -12.16 8.01 -3.94
CA GLY A 36 -12.78 8.74 -2.84
C GLY A 36 -12.20 8.32 -1.49
N GLN A 37 -13.00 7.67 -0.65
CA GLN A 37 -12.56 7.14 0.64
C GLN A 37 -12.34 5.62 0.63
N ASP A 38 -12.64 4.97 -0.49
CA ASP A 38 -12.58 3.53 -0.63
C ASP A 38 -11.23 3.08 -1.18
N ALA A 39 -10.68 2.01 -0.59
CA ALA A 39 -9.49 1.36 -1.11
C ALA A 39 -9.88 0.39 -2.23
N VAL A 40 -9.32 0.60 -3.41
CA VAL A 40 -9.59 -0.22 -4.60
C VAL A 40 -8.28 -0.74 -5.20
N LEU A 41 -8.40 -1.66 -6.17
CA LEU A 41 -7.25 -2.31 -6.82
C LEU A 41 -6.25 -2.88 -5.80
N VAL A 42 -6.80 -3.53 -4.77
CA VAL A 42 -6.04 -4.04 -3.64
C VAL A 42 -5.30 -5.31 -4.07
N ASP A 43 -3.99 -5.33 -3.81
CA ASP A 43 -3.11 -6.47 -4.09
C ASP A 43 -2.24 -6.79 -2.87
N TYR A 44 -1.76 -8.03 -2.79
CA TYR A 44 -0.91 -8.54 -1.72
C TYR A 44 0.38 -9.11 -2.30
N ILE A 45 1.45 -8.34 -2.19
CA ILE A 45 2.72 -8.60 -2.86
C ILE A 45 3.83 -8.94 -1.87
N ASP A 46 4.69 -9.88 -2.24
CA ASP A 46 5.97 -10.06 -1.58
C ASP A 46 6.94 -9.00 -2.13
N TYR A 47 7.63 -8.29 -1.24
CA TYR A 47 8.58 -7.25 -1.59
C TYR A 47 10.00 -7.83 -1.83
N HIS A 48 10.12 -9.11 -2.21
CA HIS A 48 11.37 -9.76 -2.62
C HIS A 48 11.26 -10.32 -4.04
#